data_AF-A0A8S2QY00-F1
#
_entry.id   AF-A0A8S2QY00-F1
#
_cell.length_a   1.000
_cell.length_b   1.000
_cell.length_c   1.000
_cell.angle_alpha   90.00
_cell.angle_beta   90.00
_cell.angle_gamma   90.00
#
_symmetry.space_group_name_H-M   'P 1'
#
loop_
_entity.id
_entity.type
_entity.pdbx_description
1 polymer ?
#
loop_
_entity_poly.entity_id
_entity_poly.type
_entity_poly.pdbx_seq_one_letter_code
_entity_poly.pdbx_strand_id
1 'polypeptide(L)'
;MSILSYLARCLHLRSSYDSSLIIRDVAYFSGSDAHVNHKLDIFLPAPSKTLLSPADEEEPQKKVPIIVHIHGGGWVRGSRTHEWRGGPTIGRTSAKEGFVGVVASYRLARISPISFFTWSFIF
;
A
#
# COMPACT_ATOMS: atom_id res chain seq x y z
N MET A 1 25.57 -7.66 -11.11
CA MET A 1 24.87 -6.98 -9.99
C MET A 1 25.73 -7.12 -8.75
N SER A 2 26.05 -6.03 -8.05
CA SER A 2 26.98 -6.04 -6.92
C SER A 2 26.30 -6.56 -5.64
N ILE A 3 27.01 -7.38 -4.85
CA ILE A 3 26.58 -7.87 -3.54
C ILE A 3 26.20 -6.70 -2.60
N LEU A 4 26.86 -5.54 -2.75
CA LEU A 4 26.54 -4.32 -1.99
C LEU A 4 25.14 -3.76 -2.30
N SER A 5 24.65 -3.87 -3.54
CA SER A 5 23.29 -3.40 -3.87
C SER A 5 22.20 -4.38 -3.44
N TYR A 6 22.53 -5.68 -3.34
CA TYR A 6 21.65 -6.68 -2.73
C TYR A 6 21.54 -6.49 -1.21
N LEU A 7 22.67 -6.28 -0.52
CA LEU A 7 22.69 -6.05 0.93
C LEU A 7 22.04 -4.72 1.33
N ALA A 8 22.25 -3.64 0.57
CA ALA A 8 21.56 -2.38 0.78
C ALA A 8 20.04 -2.52 0.64
N ARG A 9 19.55 -3.34 -0.32
CA ARG A 9 18.12 -3.68 -0.44
C ARG A 9 17.60 -4.46 0.76
N CYS A 10 18.35 -5.44 1.25
CA CYS A 10 17.94 -6.26 2.40
C CYS A 10 17.92 -5.48 3.73
N LEU A 11 18.88 -4.57 3.93
CA LEU A 11 19.00 -3.78 5.15
C LEU A 11 18.02 -2.59 5.19
N HIS A 12 17.65 -2.01 4.04
CA HIS A 12 16.76 -0.85 3.99
C HIS A 12 15.26 -1.21 3.96
N LEU A 13 14.89 -2.47 3.68
CA LEU A 13 13.50 -2.90 3.52
C LEU A 13 12.90 -3.62 4.73
N ARG A 14 13.69 -3.92 5.77
CA ARG A 14 13.13 -4.41 7.04
C ARG A 14 12.59 -3.23 7.84
N SER A 15 11.45 -2.69 7.38
CA SER A 15 10.67 -1.77 8.20
C SER A 15 10.35 -2.47 9.51
N SER A 16 10.81 -1.92 10.63
CA SER A 16 10.51 -2.35 12.00
C SER A 16 9.03 -2.19 12.40
N TYR A 17 8.16 -1.98 11.40
CA TYR A 17 6.75 -1.75 11.60
C TYR A 17 6.08 -3.08 12.00
N ASP A 18 5.31 -3.03 13.08
CA ASP A 18 4.61 -4.18 13.60
C ASP A 18 3.63 -4.72 12.56
N SER A 19 3.83 -5.97 12.15
CA SER A 19 2.98 -6.63 11.17
C SER A 19 1.57 -6.92 11.69
N SER A 20 1.36 -6.91 13.01
CA SER A 20 0.04 -7.06 13.63
C SER A 20 -0.89 -5.88 13.32
N LEU A 21 -0.31 -4.72 12.99
CA LEU A 21 -1.05 -3.49 12.63
C LEU A 21 -1.38 -3.41 11.13
N ILE A 22 -1.30 -4.53 10.41
CA ILE A 22 -1.61 -4.61 8.98
C ILE A 22 -2.77 -5.57 8.76
N ILE A 23 -3.89 -5.05 8.26
CA ILE A 23 -5.01 -5.87 7.78
C ILE A 23 -4.79 -6.07 6.28
N ARG A 24 -4.52 -7.31 5.87
CA ARG A 24 -4.16 -7.65 4.49
C ARG A 24 -5.31 -8.25 3.71
N ASP A 25 -5.22 -8.15 2.39
CA ASP A 25 -6.05 -8.90 1.43
C ASP A 25 -7.56 -8.62 1.58
N VAL A 26 -7.92 -7.40 2.00
CA VAL A 26 -9.31 -6.98 2.16
C VAL A 26 -9.92 -6.77 0.78
N ALA A 27 -10.91 -7.61 0.42
CA ALA A 27 -11.68 -7.39 -0.80
C ALA A 27 -12.56 -6.13 -0.64
N TYR A 28 -12.47 -5.22 -1.60
CA TYR A 28 -13.31 -4.01 -1.61
C TYR A 28 -14.44 -4.07 -2.64
N PHE A 29 -14.49 -5.14 -3.44
CA PHE A 29 -15.55 -5.39 -4.40
C PHE A 29 -15.80 -6.89 -4.52
N SER A 30 -17.07 -7.29 -4.51
CA SER A 30 -17.51 -8.69 -4.54
C SER A 30 -18.65 -8.95 -5.52
N GLY A 31 -18.86 -8.05 -6.50
CA GLY A 31 -19.86 -8.22 -7.54
C GLY A 31 -19.48 -9.31 -8.56
N SER A 32 -20.36 -9.53 -9.54
CA SER A 32 -20.15 -10.54 -10.60
C SER A 32 -18.89 -10.30 -11.45
N ASP A 33 -18.40 -9.06 -11.51
CA ASP A 33 -17.18 -8.64 -12.22
C ASP A 33 -15.96 -8.52 -11.28
N ALA A 34 -15.96 -9.25 -10.16
CA ALA A 34 -14.87 -9.21 -9.20
C ALA A 34 -13.58 -9.74 -9.81
N HIS A 35 -12.49 -9.00 -9.61
CA HIS A 35 -11.15 -9.35 -10.06
C HIS A 35 -10.25 -9.65 -8.86
N VAL A 36 -9.24 -10.50 -9.04
CA VAL A 36 -8.24 -10.82 -7.99
C VAL A 36 -7.49 -9.60 -7.45
N ASN A 37 -7.50 -8.49 -8.22
CA ASN A 37 -6.90 -7.21 -7.84
C ASN A 37 -7.87 -6.27 -7.13
N HIS A 38 -9.14 -6.62 -6.92
CA HIS A 38 -10.08 -5.80 -6.14
C HIS A 38 -9.85 -5.99 -4.64
N LYS A 39 -8.60 -5.75 -4.22
CA LYS A 39 -8.14 -5.95 -2.86
C LYS A 39 -7.25 -4.80 -2.39
N LEU A 40 -7.28 -4.53 -1.10
CA LEU A 40 -6.45 -3.54 -0.43
C LEU A 40 -5.81 -4.11 0.84
N ASP A 41 -4.73 -3.47 1.28
CA ASP A 41 -4.13 -3.67 2.59
C ASP A 41 -4.28 -2.36 3.40
N ILE A 42 -4.57 -2.47 4.69
CA ILE A 42 -4.75 -1.36 5.63
C ILE A 42 -3.62 -1.40 6.66
N PHE A 43 -2.97 -0.26 6.89
CA PHE A 43 -1.88 -0.05 7.82
C PHE A 43 -2.37 0.90 8.92
N LEU A 44 -2.43 0.41 10.15
CA LEU A 44 -2.99 1.15 11.28
C LEU A 44 -1.88 1.87 12.07
N PRO A 45 -2.09 3.12 12.52
CA PRO A 45 -1.12 3.75 13.39
C PRO A 45 -0.97 2.96 14.70
N ALA A 46 0.22 3.01 15.32
CA ALA A 46 0.42 2.38 16.61
C ALA A 46 -0.54 2.99 17.66
N PRO A 47 -1.07 2.20 18.62
CA PRO A 47 -2.03 2.69 19.61
C PRO A 47 -1.56 3.95 20.34
N SER A 48 -0.27 4.05 20.67
CA SER A 48 0.32 5.22 21.33
C SER A 48 0.39 6.49 20.48
N LYS A 49 0.31 6.36 19.15
CA LYS A 49 0.27 7.50 18.20
C LYS A 49 -1.14 7.86 17.77
N THR A 50 -2.08 6.95 17.97
CA THR A 50 -3.49 7.27 17.86
C THR A 50 -3.79 8.15 19.07
N LEU A 51 -4.12 9.42 18.86
CA LEU A 51 -4.41 10.39 19.93
C LEU A 51 -5.74 10.07 20.66
N LEU A 52 -6.10 8.79 20.75
CA LEU A 52 -7.21 8.24 21.50
C LEU A 52 -6.65 7.83 22.86
N SER A 53 -6.72 8.76 23.81
CA SER A 53 -6.57 8.43 25.23
C SER A 53 -7.66 7.42 25.61
N PRO A 54 -7.36 6.30 26.27
CA PRO A 54 -8.36 5.37 26.78
C PRO A 54 -9.10 5.90 28.03
N ALA A 55 -8.98 7.19 28.37
CA ALA A 55 -9.48 7.74 29.63
C ALA A 55 -10.74 8.63 29.50
N ASP A 56 -11.17 9.01 28.29
CA ASP A 56 -12.28 9.94 28.10
C ASP A 56 -13.34 9.33 27.18
N GLU A 57 -14.23 8.51 27.74
CA GLU A 57 -15.34 7.85 27.00
C GLU A 57 -16.42 8.84 26.49
N GLU A 58 -16.23 10.15 26.66
CA GLU A 58 -17.16 11.20 26.21
C GLU A 58 -16.58 12.15 25.15
N GLU A 59 -15.30 12.01 24.77
CA GLU A 59 -14.74 12.84 23.69
C GLU A 59 -15.14 12.30 22.31
N PRO A 60 -15.61 13.14 21.36
CA PRO A 60 -15.98 12.71 20.03
C PRO A 60 -14.81 11.97 19.38
N GLN A 61 -15.04 10.69 19.05
CA GLN A 61 -14.07 9.76 18.49
C GLN A 61 -13.16 10.47 17.47
N LYS A 62 -11.91 10.71 17.87
CA LYS A 62 -11.00 11.57 17.11
C LYS A 62 -10.79 10.98 15.71
N LYS A 63 -11.24 11.72 14.70
CA LYS A 63 -11.14 11.29 13.29
C LYS A 63 -9.67 11.19 12.90
N VAL A 64 -9.24 9.99 12.51
CA VAL A 64 -7.89 9.75 12.00
C VAL A 64 -7.90 9.91 10.48
N PRO A 65 -7.02 10.76 9.90
CA PRO A 65 -6.92 10.91 8.45
C PRO A 65 -6.45 9.62 7.76
N ILE A 66 -6.99 9.38 6.56
CA ILE A 66 -6.69 8.20 5.74
C ILE A 66 -5.89 8.64 4.50
N ILE A 67 -4.78 7.96 4.22
CA ILE A 67 -3.99 8.13 3.00
C ILE A 67 -4.19 6.90 2.12
N VAL A 68 -4.75 7.10 0.92
CA VAL A 68 -4.93 6.04 -0.06
C VAL A 68 -3.82 6.11 -1.11
N HIS A 69 -3.04 5.04 -1.22
CA HIS A 69 -1.99 4.89 -2.22
C HIS A 69 -2.40 3.95 -3.34
N ILE A 70 -2.28 4.44 -4.57
CA ILE A 70 -2.48 3.69 -5.82
C ILE A 70 -1.15 3.58 -6.53
N HIS A 71 -0.68 2.36 -6.78
CA HIS A 71 0.63 2.16 -7.38
C HIS A 71 0.67 2.67 -8.84
N GLY A 72 1.79 3.28 -9.21
CA GLY A 72 2.11 3.54 -10.61
C GLY A 72 2.40 2.25 -11.39
N GLY A 73 2.55 2.38 -12.71
CA GLY A 73 2.82 1.23 -13.59
C GLY A 73 2.09 1.27 -14.92
N GLY A 74 1.63 2.45 -15.35
CA GLY A 74 1.04 2.60 -16.68
C GLY A 74 -0.22 1.80 -16.89
N TRP A 75 -0.94 1.51 -15.81
CA TRP A 75 -2.12 0.65 -15.80
C TRP A 75 -1.87 -0.81 -16.20
N VAL A 76 -0.65 -1.24 -16.48
CA VAL A 76 -0.37 -2.57 -17.04
C VAL A 76 0.45 -3.47 -16.12
N ARG A 77 1.05 -2.89 -15.07
CA ARG A 77 1.89 -3.63 -14.10
C ARG A 77 1.76 -3.06 -12.70
N GLY A 78 1.91 -3.94 -11.72
CA GLY A 78 1.97 -3.59 -10.30
C GLY A 78 0.86 -4.23 -9.48
N SER A 79 0.97 -4.08 -8.17
CA SER A 79 -0.01 -4.54 -7.18
C SER A 79 0.23 -3.78 -5.87
N ARG A 80 -0.71 -3.90 -4.93
CA ARG A 80 -0.56 -3.38 -3.56
C ARG A 80 0.62 -3.96 -2.79
N THR A 81 1.12 -5.13 -3.20
CA THR A 81 2.22 -5.83 -2.52
C THR A 81 3.59 -5.44 -3.05
N HIS A 82 3.68 -4.67 -4.14
CA HIS A 82 4.95 -4.27 -4.74
C HIS A 82 5.64 -3.16 -3.94
N GLU A 83 6.64 -3.56 -3.14
CA GLU A 83 7.51 -2.65 -2.36
C GLU A 83 8.16 -1.55 -3.21
N TRP A 84 8.71 -1.92 -4.37
CA TRP A 84 9.40 -0.96 -5.26
C TRP A 84 8.46 0.04 -5.93
N ARG A 85 7.16 -0.28 -6.03
CA ARG A 85 6.13 0.64 -6.57
C ARG A 85 5.43 1.43 -5.47
N GLY A 86 6.00 1.43 -4.26
CA GLY A 86 5.61 2.31 -3.17
C GLY A 86 4.48 1.81 -2.30
N GLY A 87 3.80 0.71 -2.63
CA GLY A 87 2.60 0.27 -1.92
C GLY A 87 2.80 0.10 -0.41
N PRO A 88 3.48 -0.97 0.03
CA PRO A 88 3.67 -1.20 1.45
C PRO A 88 4.56 -0.15 2.14
N THR A 89 5.51 0.46 1.42
CA THR A 89 6.34 1.55 1.95
C THR A 89 5.50 2.76 2.35
N ILE A 90 4.61 3.24 1.47
CA ILE A 90 3.72 4.36 1.79
C ILE A 90 2.77 3.97 2.93
N GLY A 91 2.16 2.79 2.88
CA GLY A 91 1.28 2.32 3.96
C GLY A 91 1.94 2.37 5.34
N ARG A 92 3.16 1.83 5.46
CA ARG A 92 3.93 1.83 6.72
C ARG A 92 4.37 3.24 7.13
N THR A 93 4.81 4.08 6.20
CA THR A 93 5.22 5.45 6.51
C THR A 93 4.03 6.28 6.99
N SER A 94 2.87 6.19 6.33
CA SER A 94 1.63 6.84 6.76
C SER A 94 1.24 6.41 8.18
N ALA A 95 1.24 5.10 8.46
CA ALA A 95 0.94 4.57 9.79
C ALA A 95 1.94 5.03 10.86
N LYS A 96 3.24 5.11 10.53
CA LYS A 96 4.24 5.67 11.43
C LYS A 96 3.99 7.13 11.77
N GLU A 97 3.43 7.92 10.87
CA GLU A 97 3.10 9.33 11.09
C GLU A 97 1.71 9.55 11.72
N GLY A 98 1.02 8.48 12.14
CA GLY A 98 -0.28 8.59 12.82
C GLY A 98 -1.50 8.60 11.88
N PHE A 99 -1.31 8.33 10.58
CA PHE A 99 -2.39 8.21 9.60
C PHE A 99 -2.81 6.74 9.42
N VAL A 100 -4.00 6.50 8.90
CA VAL A 100 -4.34 5.17 8.36
C VAL A 100 -3.82 5.10 6.92
N GLY A 101 -2.90 4.18 6.64
CA GLY A 101 -2.42 3.92 5.28
C GLY A 101 -3.28 2.88 4.60
N VAL A 102 -3.81 3.16 3.42
CA VAL A 102 -4.58 2.20 2.60
C VAL A 102 -3.86 2.02 1.27
N VAL A 103 -3.54 0.78 0.92
CA VAL A 103 -2.84 0.46 -0.32
C VAL A 103 -3.71 -0.45 -1.16
N ALA A 104 -4.26 0.07 -2.27
CA ALA A 104 -5.18 -0.68 -3.11
C ALA A 104 -4.50 -1.21 -4.38
N SER A 105 -4.91 -2.40 -4.79
CA SER A 105 -4.68 -2.88 -6.16
C SER A 105 -5.84 -2.44 -7.04
N TYR A 106 -5.63 -2.44 -8.37
CA TYR A 106 -6.67 -2.18 -9.36
C TYR A 106 -6.49 -3.11 -10.55
N ARG A 107 -7.50 -3.16 -11.44
CA ARG A 107 -7.44 -3.99 -12.65
C ARG A 107 -6.37 -3.45 -13.60
N LEU A 108 -5.51 -4.35 -14.07
CA LEU A 108 -4.51 -3.99 -15.06
C LEU A 108 -5.11 -4.10 -16.46
N ALA A 109 -4.77 -3.16 -17.33
CA ALA A 109 -5.09 -3.20 -18.74
C ALA A 109 -4.38 -4.38 -19.41
N ARG A 110 -5.03 -4.99 -20.40
CA ARG A 110 -4.39 -5.97 -21.27
C ARG A 110 -3.44 -5.23 -22.20
N ILE A 111 -2.16 -5.60 -22.17
CA ILE A 111 -1.19 -5.11 -23.13
C ILE A 111 -1.43 -5.84 -24.45
N SER A 112 -1.63 -5.12 -25.53
CA SER A 112 -1.51 -5.67 -26.89
C SER A 112 -0.06 -5.49 -27.37
N PRO A 113 0.42 -6.32 -28.31
CA PRO A 113 1.76 -6.15 -28.87
C PRO A 113 2.03 -4.74 -29.41
N ILE A 114 0.99 -4.08 -29.93
CA ILE A 114 1.03 -2.70 -30.46
C ILE A 114 1.22 -1.69 -29.32
N SER A 115 0.47 -1.81 -28.22
CA SER A 115 0.59 -0.89 -27.08
C SER A 115 1.89 -1.07 -26.30
N PHE A 116 2.50 -2.26 -26.31
CA PHE A 116 3.83 -2.50 -25.74
C PHE A 116 4.92 -1.72 -26.50
N PHE A 117 4.87 -1.71 -27.84
CA PHE A 117 5.86 -1.03 -28.66
C PHE A 117 5.80 0.49 -28.44
N THR A 118 4.59 1.09 -28.39
CA THR A 118 4.44 2.53 -28.10
C THR A 118 4.89 2.93 -26.69
N TRP A 119 4.75 2.04 -25.70
CA TRP A 119 5.12 2.33 -24.31
C TRP A 119 6.63 2.28 -24.04
N SER A 120 7.37 1.52 -24.84
CA SER A 120 8.81 1.26 -24.61
C SER A 120 9.74 2.36 -25.13
N PHE A 121 9.20 3.36 -25.86
CA PHE A 121 9.96 4.51 -26.38
C PHE A 121 9.68 5.82 -25.63
N ILE A 122 8.74 5.82 -24.68
CA ILE A 122 8.31 7.03 -23.94
C ILE A 122 8.86 7.05 -22.50
N PHE A 123 9.37 5.91 -21.99
CA PHE A 123 10.00 5.76 -20.68
C PHE A 123 11.20 4.82 -20.75
#